data_AF-A0A7J6MGI2-F1
#
_entry.id   AF-A0A7J6MGI2-F1
#
_cell.length_a   1.000
_cell.length_b   1.000
_cell.length_c   1.000
_cell.angle_alpha   90.00
_cell.angle_beta   90.00
_cell.angle_gamma   90.00
#
_symmetry.space_group_name_H-M   'P 1'
#
loop_
_entity.id
_entity.type
_entity.pdbx_description
1 polymer ?
#
loop_
_entity_poly.entity_id
_entity_poly.type
_entity_poly.pdbx_seq_one_letter_code
_entity_poly.pdbx_strand_id
1 'polypeptide(L)'
;QVISNLNRITAENFMTVTANLAELEIDEGWKLELLARMIFDKAIQESCYCEIYSDMCMQLRRVLPDFEGDESSKSMTFTRALITKCQEEFEALPVDLNPFPEEREKANGDAQELAIIRSKKKERILGNMKFFGHLCLRQLLSVKVIKEVVSQLVFGSNEPEEHCIECVCILLQNIGSTWDRTERGRSLCTTFLGRLRELKSLNYPSRLKFMIQDLIDNRARGWKDRQGNPVDGRSNNALKVTIQGRKDSERQAKIEEAERKMDELAIKKRERKEAQESEVLEARKMTENLVNRGAEDPLEALLDMRLLRKMVLHNWYSQPSTDKTGQKAHEFAAGGAKGVLTANRSGDGDRELCRPESSVVSPSPSH
;
A
#
# COMPACT_ATOMS: atom_id res chain seq x y z
N GLN A 1 9.08 -10.43 3.68
CA GLN A 1 9.92 -9.33 4.20
C GLN A 1 9.08 -8.19 4.77
N VAL A 2 8.23 -7.52 3.97
CA VAL A 2 7.37 -6.38 4.38
C VAL A 2 6.76 -6.46 5.79
N ILE A 3 6.06 -7.54 6.15
CA ILE A 3 5.43 -7.71 7.48
C ILE A 3 6.44 -7.56 8.64
N SER A 4 7.68 -8.04 8.47
CA SER A 4 8.73 -7.96 9.50
C SER A 4 9.22 -6.53 9.74
N ASN A 5 9.25 -5.72 8.67
CA ASN A 5 9.51 -4.27 8.75
C ASN A 5 8.33 -3.55 9.44
N LEU A 6 7.09 -3.79 8.98
CA LEU A 6 5.89 -3.16 9.52
C LEU A 6 5.60 -3.53 10.99
N ASN A 7 5.88 -4.75 11.42
CA ASN A 7 5.73 -5.17 12.82
C ASN A 7 6.77 -4.59 13.78
N ARG A 8 7.73 -3.80 13.28
CA ARG A 8 8.80 -3.16 14.05
C ARG A 8 8.77 -1.63 13.98
N ILE A 9 7.76 -1.04 13.32
CA ILE A 9 7.68 0.40 13.12
C ILE A 9 7.38 1.13 14.43
N THR A 10 8.09 2.24 14.66
CA THR A 10 7.86 3.19 15.74
C THR A 10 8.11 4.61 15.23
N ALA A 11 7.67 5.62 15.98
CA ALA A 11 7.99 7.02 15.68
C ALA A 11 9.52 7.31 15.64
N GLU A 12 10.35 6.46 16.26
CA GLU A 12 11.82 6.62 16.27
C GLU A 12 12.52 6.01 15.05
N ASN A 13 11.90 5.03 14.38
CA ASN A 13 12.56 4.26 13.32
C ASN A 13 11.81 4.26 11.98
N PHE A 14 10.66 4.95 11.86
CA PHE A 14 9.79 4.85 10.69
C PHE A 14 10.50 5.19 9.38
N MET A 15 11.42 6.16 9.35
CA MET A 15 12.21 6.47 8.16
C MET A 15 13.19 5.34 7.80
N THR A 16 13.83 4.68 8.77
CA THR A 16 14.65 3.48 8.53
C THR A 16 13.82 2.33 7.98
N VAL A 17 12.64 2.09 8.56
CA VAL A 17 11.68 1.07 8.07
C VAL A 17 11.19 1.42 6.65
N THR A 18 10.98 2.70 6.36
CA THR A 18 10.58 3.20 5.04
C THR A 18 11.70 3.01 4.01
N ALA A 19 12.95 3.30 4.35
CA ALA A 19 14.11 3.02 3.50
C ALA A 19 14.24 1.53 3.19
N ASN A 20 14.12 0.65 4.19
CA ASN A 20 14.11 -0.81 4.01
C ASN A 20 12.98 -1.31 3.09
N LEU A 21 11.88 -0.55 2.95
CA LEU A 21 10.78 -0.86 2.04
C LEU A 21 10.98 -0.23 0.65
N ALA A 22 11.68 0.89 0.56
CA ALA A 22 12.06 1.53 -0.71
C ALA A 22 13.22 0.83 -1.42
N GLU A 23 14.10 0.14 -0.68
CA GLU A 23 15.17 -0.72 -1.19
C GLU A 23 14.66 -2.04 -1.79
N LEU A 24 13.37 -2.38 -1.62
CA LEU A 24 12.80 -3.60 -2.20
C LEU A 24 12.84 -3.56 -3.73
N GLU A 25 13.16 -4.71 -4.30
CA GLU A 25 13.06 -4.98 -5.72
C GLU A 25 11.58 -5.07 -6.10
N ILE A 26 11.07 -4.00 -6.71
CA ILE A 26 9.73 -3.90 -7.26
C ILE A 26 9.88 -3.63 -8.76
N ASP A 27 9.72 -4.70 -9.49
CA ASP A 27 9.88 -4.93 -10.94
C ASP A 27 8.53 -5.19 -11.63
N GLU A 28 7.47 -5.44 -10.86
CA GLU A 28 6.11 -5.70 -11.36
C GLU A 28 5.04 -4.89 -10.60
N GLY A 29 4.04 -4.38 -11.33
CA GLY A 29 2.96 -3.56 -10.76
C GLY A 29 2.15 -4.26 -9.65
N TRP A 30 1.99 -5.58 -9.68
CA TRP A 30 1.29 -6.31 -8.61
C TRP A 30 2.08 -6.36 -7.30
N LYS A 31 3.42 -6.31 -7.35
CA LYS A 31 4.28 -6.22 -6.15
C LYS A 31 4.13 -4.85 -5.49
N LEU A 32 3.97 -3.80 -6.29
CA LEU A 32 3.65 -2.44 -5.82
C LEU A 32 2.26 -2.37 -5.19
N GLU A 33 1.27 -3.02 -5.81
CA GLU A 33 -0.09 -3.15 -5.31
C GLU A 33 -0.15 -3.93 -3.99
N LEU A 34 0.57 -5.05 -3.90
CA LEU A 34 0.69 -5.84 -2.68
C LEU A 34 1.33 -5.04 -1.54
N LEU A 35 2.43 -4.32 -1.79
CA LEU A 35 3.05 -3.45 -0.79
C LEU A 35 2.08 -2.38 -0.29
N ALA A 36 1.32 -1.73 -1.19
CA ALA A 36 0.30 -0.76 -0.83
C ALA A 36 -0.79 -1.38 0.06
N ARG A 37 -1.34 -2.56 -0.30
CA ARG A 37 -2.33 -3.27 0.53
C ARG A 37 -1.77 -3.62 1.91
N MET A 38 -0.54 -4.14 1.99
CA MET A 38 0.09 -4.55 3.25
C MET A 38 0.33 -3.38 4.22
N ILE A 39 0.76 -2.21 3.72
CA ILE A 39 0.87 -0.99 4.54
C ILE A 39 -0.53 -0.52 4.97
N PHE A 40 -1.50 -0.56 4.06
CA PHE A 40 -2.86 -0.10 4.31
C PHE A 40 -3.57 -0.94 5.39
N ASP A 41 -3.60 -2.26 5.26
CA ASP A 41 -4.24 -3.16 6.23
C ASP A 41 -3.61 -3.03 7.63
N LYS A 42 -2.29 -2.82 7.71
CA LYS A 42 -1.58 -2.54 8.96
C LYS A 42 -1.97 -1.17 9.55
N ALA A 43 -2.12 -0.14 8.73
CA ALA A 43 -2.54 1.20 9.16
C ALA A 43 -3.99 1.26 9.69
N ILE A 44 -4.88 0.36 9.25
CA ILE A 44 -6.20 0.19 9.86
C ILE A 44 -6.07 -0.50 11.23
N GLN A 45 -5.34 -1.62 11.29
CA GLN A 45 -5.16 -2.42 12.52
C GLN A 45 -4.58 -1.57 13.65
N GLU A 46 -3.60 -0.72 13.35
CA GLU A 46 -2.91 0.14 14.31
C GLU A 46 -3.31 1.60 14.11
N SER A 47 -4.62 1.87 14.22
CA SER A 47 -5.20 3.19 13.90
C SER A 47 -4.82 4.35 14.84
N CYS A 48 -3.87 4.15 15.74
CA CYS A 48 -3.15 5.20 16.47
C CYS A 48 -1.92 5.72 15.69
N TYR A 49 -1.39 4.95 14.75
CA TYR A 49 -0.18 5.25 13.97
C TYR A 49 -0.47 5.59 12.50
N CYS A 50 -1.75 5.80 12.12
CA CYS A 50 -2.16 6.21 10.76
C CYS A 50 -1.35 7.38 10.20
N GLU A 51 -0.94 8.33 11.05
CA GLU A 51 -0.04 9.43 10.69
C GLU A 51 1.29 8.91 10.13
N ILE A 52 2.02 8.09 10.90
CA ILE A 52 3.31 7.50 10.55
C ILE A 52 3.21 6.67 9.25
N TYR A 53 2.17 5.83 9.13
CA TYR A 53 1.93 5.05 7.93
C TYR A 53 1.65 5.93 6.70
N SER A 54 0.99 7.08 6.87
CA SER A 54 0.73 8.01 5.77
C SER A 54 1.97 8.83 5.35
N ASP A 55 2.90 9.11 6.28
CA ASP A 55 4.23 9.67 5.95
C ASP A 55 5.10 8.65 5.21
N MET A 56 5.12 7.39 5.67
CA MET A 56 5.74 6.28 4.92
C MET A 56 5.19 6.21 3.49
N CYS A 57 3.87 6.25 3.31
CA CYS A 57 3.27 6.28 1.97
C CYS A 57 3.71 7.49 1.12
N MET A 58 3.90 8.67 1.73
CA MET A 58 4.36 9.86 1.03
C MET A 58 5.81 9.75 0.54
N GLN A 59 6.67 9.14 1.35
CA GLN A 59 8.08 8.94 0.99
C GLN A 59 8.22 7.81 -0.04
N LEU A 60 7.51 6.69 0.13
CA LEU A 60 7.51 5.58 -0.85
C LEU A 60 7.05 6.03 -2.25
N ARG A 61 6.05 6.92 -2.34
CA ARG A 61 5.61 7.51 -3.63
C ARG A 61 6.76 8.19 -4.41
N ARG A 62 7.81 8.67 -3.74
CA ARG A 62 8.94 9.39 -4.39
C ARG A 62 10.01 8.45 -4.95
N VAL A 63 10.04 7.17 -4.52
CA VAL A 63 11.20 6.28 -4.68
C VAL A 63 10.83 4.90 -5.24
N LEU A 64 9.56 4.51 -5.17
CA LEU A 64 9.07 3.31 -5.86
C LEU A 64 8.78 3.63 -7.34
N PRO A 65 9.06 2.69 -8.26
CA PRO A 65 8.84 2.92 -9.68
C PRO A 65 7.35 2.96 -10.04
N ASP A 66 7.04 3.72 -11.08
CA ASP A 66 5.76 3.69 -11.77
C ASP A 66 5.84 2.71 -12.95
N PHE A 67 4.81 1.88 -13.12
CA PHE A 67 4.69 0.94 -14.23
C PHE A 67 3.73 1.47 -15.28
N GLU A 68 4.16 1.52 -16.53
CA GLU A 68 3.28 1.90 -17.63
C GLU A 68 2.26 0.80 -17.93
N GLY A 69 1.09 1.21 -18.41
CA GLY A 69 0.06 0.29 -18.91
C GLY A 69 0.13 0.19 -20.43
N ASP A 70 -0.35 -0.92 -20.99
CA ASP A 70 -0.63 -1.01 -22.42
C ASP A 70 -1.84 -0.15 -22.84
N GLU A 71 -2.20 -0.13 -24.12
CA GLU A 71 -3.34 0.67 -24.62
C GLU A 71 -4.70 0.31 -23.98
N SER A 72 -4.79 -0.82 -23.26
CA SER A 72 -5.99 -1.26 -22.54
C SER A 72 -5.98 -0.95 -21.04
N SER A 73 -4.81 -0.71 -20.46
CA SER A 73 -4.58 -0.68 -19.02
C SER A 73 -4.01 0.65 -18.54
N LYS A 74 -4.33 1.03 -17.29
CA LYS A 74 -3.91 2.32 -16.71
C LYS A 74 -2.65 2.12 -15.88
N SER A 75 -1.63 2.95 -16.14
CA SER A 75 -0.32 2.92 -15.47
C SER A 75 -0.43 2.76 -13.96
N MET A 76 0.27 1.75 -13.42
CA MET A 76 0.25 1.41 -12.01
C MET A 76 1.33 2.19 -11.26
N THR A 77 0.89 3.24 -10.56
CA THR A 77 1.71 4.03 -9.64
C THR A 77 1.42 3.65 -8.20
N PHE A 78 2.33 3.94 -7.26
CA PHE A 78 2.08 3.66 -5.84
C PHE A 78 0.84 4.42 -5.30
N THR A 79 0.58 5.62 -5.85
CA THR A 79 -0.63 6.39 -5.52
C THR A 79 -1.88 5.75 -6.12
N ARG A 80 -1.81 5.18 -7.32
CA ARG A 80 -2.92 4.44 -7.92
C ARG A 80 -3.26 3.22 -7.08
N ALA A 81 -2.27 2.42 -6.69
CA ALA A 81 -2.45 1.27 -5.82
C ALA A 81 -3.11 1.64 -4.47
N LEU A 82 -2.64 2.71 -3.82
CA LEU A 82 -3.28 3.23 -2.59
C LEU A 82 -4.73 3.68 -2.83
N ILE A 83 -5.03 4.39 -3.92
CA ILE A 83 -6.39 4.83 -4.23
C ILE A 83 -7.31 3.63 -4.53
N THR A 84 -6.84 2.62 -5.26
CA THR A 84 -7.59 1.37 -5.49
C THR A 84 -7.91 0.69 -4.15
N LYS A 85 -6.94 0.50 -3.25
CA LYS A 85 -7.18 -0.06 -1.92
C LYS A 85 -8.08 0.82 -1.04
N CYS A 86 -8.04 2.15 -1.18
CA CYS A 86 -9.01 3.03 -0.52
C CYS A 86 -10.43 2.79 -1.04
N GLN A 87 -10.60 2.55 -2.33
CA GLN A 87 -11.89 2.25 -2.94
C GLN A 87 -12.40 0.87 -2.51
N GLU A 88 -11.56 -0.17 -2.58
CA GLU A 88 -11.85 -1.53 -2.06
C GLU A 88 -12.35 -1.49 -0.61
N GLU A 89 -11.62 -0.81 0.28
CA GLU A 89 -11.98 -0.71 1.69
C GLU A 89 -13.20 0.15 1.97
N PHE A 90 -13.52 1.11 1.08
CA PHE A 90 -14.71 1.95 1.22
C PHE A 90 -15.97 1.22 0.73
N GLU A 91 -15.88 0.51 -0.39
CA GLU A 91 -16.97 -0.31 -0.94
C GLU A 91 -17.24 -1.55 -0.06
N ALA A 92 -16.24 -2.02 0.68
CA ALA A 92 -16.36 -3.12 1.64
C ALA A 92 -16.77 -2.70 3.07
N LEU A 93 -17.09 -1.42 3.33
CA LEU A 93 -17.59 -1.01 4.66
C LEU A 93 -18.99 -1.61 4.90
N PRO A 94 -19.21 -2.33 6.01
CA PRO A 94 -20.51 -2.94 6.27
C PRO A 94 -21.51 -1.85 6.68
N VAL A 95 -22.64 -1.78 5.96
CA VAL A 95 -23.74 -0.83 6.22
C VAL A 95 -24.37 -1.04 7.60
N ASP A 96 -24.34 -2.28 8.10
CA ASP A 96 -24.78 -2.65 9.45
C ASP A 96 -23.62 -3.34 10.19
N LEU A 97 -23.37 -2.92 11.45
CA LEU A 97 -22.35 -3.53 12.32
C LEU A 97 -22.76 -4.90 12.87
N ASN A 98 -24.01 -5.33 12.71
CA ASN A 98 -24.48 -6.62 13.18
C ASN A 98 -23.65 -7.79 12.60
N PRO A 99 -23.45 -8.86 13.37
CA PRO A 99 -22.89 -10.10 12.84
C PRO A 99 -23.82 -10.72 11.79
N PHE A 100 -23.25 -11.19 10.68
CA PHE A 100 -23.93 -11.97 9.64
C PHE A 100 -24.38 -13.33 10.20
N PRO A 101 -25.32 -14.05 9.56
CA PRO A 101 -25.81 -15.35 10.05
C PRO A 101 -24.68 -16.34 10.37
N GLU A 102 -23.71 -16.49 9.46
CA GLU A 102 -22.53 -17.35 9.67
C GLU A 102 -21.66 -16.93 10.87
N GLU A 103 -21.54 -15.63 11.14
CA GLU A 103 -20.79 -15.11 12.29
C GLU A 103 -21.52 -15.42 13.60
N ARG A 104 -22.86 -15.48 13.58
CA ARG A 104 -23.68 -15.87 14.75
C ARG A 104 -23.64 -17.37 15.01
N GLU A 105 -23.64 -18.16 13.94
CA GLU A 105 -23.50 -19.61 13.99
C GLU A 105 -22.11 -20.01 14.54
N LYS A 106 -21.04 -19.42 14.01
CA LYS A 106 -19.66 -19.64 14.51
C LYS A 106 -19.50 -19.24 15.98
N ALA A 107 -20.15 -18.16 16.42
CA ALA A 107 -20.18 -17.73 17.82
C ALA A 107 -21.12 -18.57 18.72
N ASN A 108 -21.85 -19.55 18.18
CA ASN A 108 -22.84 -20.38 18.90
C ASN A 108 -23.88 -19.56 19.72
N GLY A 109 -24.13 -18.31 19.33
CA GLY A 109 -25.00 -17.38 20.06
C GLY A 109 -24.39 -16.70 21.29
N ASP A 110 -23.09 -16.86 21.59
CA ASP A 110 -22.45 -16.16 22.70
C ASP A 110 -22.48 -14.63 22.51
N ALA A 111 -23.05 -13.94 23.49
CA ALA A 111 -23.15 -12.48 23.50
C ALA A 111 -21.78 -11.79 23.55
N GLN A 112 -20.75 -12.41 24.15
CA GLN A 112 -19.41 -11.82 24.24
C GLN A 112 -18.67 -11.90 22.90
N GLU A 113 -18.63 -13.04 22.23
CA GLU A 113 -18.09 -13.18 20.87
C GLU A 113 -18.84 -12.31 19.86
N LEU A 114 -20.18 -12.26 19.92
CA LEU A 114 -21.00 -11.37 19.08
C LEU A 114 -20.66 -9.87 19.31
N ALA A 115 -20.38 -9.47 20.54
CA ALA A 115 -19.92 -8.12 20.86
C ALA A 115 -18.49 -7.84 20.36
N ILE A 116 -17.58 -8.82 20.45
CA ILE A 116 -16.21 -8.74 19.90
C ILE A 116 -16.24 -8.60 18.37
N ILE A 117 -17.12 -9.33 17.67
CA ILE A 117 -17.31 -9.22 16.22
C ILE A 117 -17.80 -7.81 15.84
N ARG A 118 -18.81 -7.28 16.54
CA ARG A 118 -19.29 -5.89 16.37
C ARG A 118 -18.18 -4.86 16.62
N SER A 119 -17.38 -5.04 17.66
CA SER A 119 -16.25 -4.15 17.99
C SER A 119 -15.20 -4.17 16.89
N LYS A 120 -14.75 -5.34 16.44
CA LYS A 120 -13.78 -5.50 15.34
C LYS A 120 -14.26 -4.88 14.03
N LYS A 121 -15.54 -5.05 13.66
CA LYS A 121 -16.13 -4.35 12.50
C LYS A 121 -16.03 -2.83 12.68
N LYS A 122 -16.49 -2.30 13.82
CA LYS A 122 -16.45 -0.86 14.11
C LYS A 122 -15.03 -0.29 14.12
N GLU A 123 -14.08 -0.98 14.74
CA GLU A 123 -12.66 -0.61 14.78
C GLU A 123 -12.06 -0.52 13.37
N ARG A 124 -12.38 -1.46 12.46
CA ARG A 124 -11.92 -1.40 11.06
C ARG A 124 -12.44 -0.16 10.35
N ILE A 125 -13.73 0.15 10.46
CA ILE A 125 -14.33 1.34 9.81
C ILE A 125 -13.69 2.63 10.37
N LEU A 126 -13.55 2.74 11.70
CA LEU A 126 -12.94 3.90 12.34
C LEU A 126 -11.45 4.06 11.98
N GLY A 127 -10.72 2.95 11.81
CA GLY A 127 -9.34 2.95 11.31
C GLY A 127 -9.26 3.44 9.85
N ASN A 128 -10.13 2.95 8.98
CA ASN A 128 -10.27 3.41 7.59
C ASN A 128 -10.48 4.92 7.52
N MET A 129 -11.42 5.47 8.31
CA MET A 129 -11.73 6.91 8.30
C MET A 129 -10.58 7.78 8.81
N LYS A 130 -9.86 7.35 9.85
CA LYS A 130 -8.64 8.04 10.27
C LYS A 130 -7.61 8.04 9.16
N PHE A 131 -7.31 6.88 8.57
CA PHE A 131 -6.25 6.75 7.57
C PHE A 131 -6.57 7.53 6.29
N PHE A 132 -7.81 7.50 5.79
CA PHE A 132 -8.29 8.39 4.72
C PHE A 132 -8.03 9.87 5.03
N GLY A 133 -8.28 10.30 6.28
CA GLY A 133 -7.97 11.64 6.75
C GLY A 133 -6.48 11.98 6.66
N HIS A 134 -5.60 11.13 7.22
CA HIS A 134 -4.15 11.36 7.19
C HIS A 134 -3.54 11.27 5.77
N LEU A 135 -4.07 10.41 4.89
CA LEU A 135 -3.74 10.37 3.46
C LEU A 135 -4.19 11.64 2.71
N CYS A 136 -5.34 12.21 3.08
CA CYS A 136 -5.82 13.47 2.50
C CYS A 136 -4.98 14.68 2.95
N LEU A 137 -4.60 14.74 4.24
CA LEU A 137 -3.66 15.75 4.79
C LEU A 137 -2.29 15.77 4.11
N ARG A 138 -1.98 14.73 3.35
CA ARG A 138 -0.73 14.50 2.61
C ARG A 138 -0.90 14.52 1.08
N GLN A 139 -2.10 14.78 0.59
CA GLN A 139 -2.43 14.81 -0.85
C GLN A 139 -2.18 13.46 -1.57
N LEU A 140 -2.24 12.34 -0.83
CA LEU A 140 -2.33 10.99 -1.40
C LEU A 140 -3.77 10.64 -1.77
N LEU A 141 -4.74 11.17 -1.02
CA LEU A 141 -6.18 11.01 -1.27
C LEU A 141 -6.83 12.37 -1.54
N SER A 142 -7.50 12.52 -2.68
CA SER A 142 -8.00 13.84 -3.11
C SER A 142 -9.26 14.28 -2.36
N VAL A 143 -9.46 15.60 -2.25
CA VAL A 143 -10.67 16.22 -1.68
C VAL A 143 -11.95 15.75 -2.39
N LYS A 144 -11.88 15.33 -3.67
CA LYS A 144 -13.02 14.73 -4.38
C LYS A 144 -13.45 13.38 -3.76
N VAL A 145 -12.49 12.52 -3.41
CA VAL A 145 -12.78 11.20 -2.83
C VAL A 145 -13.32 11.34 -1.42
N ILE A 146 -12.72 12.19 -0.59
CA ILE A 146 -13.24 12.45 0.76
C ILE A 146 -14.65 13.07 0.73
N LYS A 147 -14.93 13.96 -0.26
CA LYS A 147 -16.30 14.46 -0.45
C LYS A 147 -17.27 13.31 -0.68
N GLU A 148 -16.91 12.38 -1.56
CA GLU A 148 -17.77 11.23 -1.91
C GLU A 148 -18.02 10.30 -0.71
N VAL A 149 -16.94 9.95 0.03
CA VAL A 149 -17.01 9.18 1.28
C VAL A 149 -17.98 9.82 2.29
N VAL A 150 -17.84 11.13 2.55
CA VAL A 150 -18.74 11.84 3.48
C VAL A 150 -20.16 11.97 2.93
N SER A 151 -20.32 12.17 1.61
CA SER A 151 -21.63 12.23 0.96
C SER A 151 -22.41 10.93 1.17
N GLN A 152 -21.80 9.77 0.90
CA GLN A 152 -22.50 8.49 1.06
C GLN A 152 -22.81 8.18 2.54
N LEU A 153 -21.86 8.42 3.45
CA LEU A 153 -22.01 8.12 4.88
C LEU A 153 -23.15 8.89 5.59
N VAL A 154 -23.41 10.16 5.25
CA VAL A 154 -24.43 10.97 5.98
C VAL A 154 -25.46 11.69 5.10
N PHE A 155 -25.42 11.54 3.78
CA PHE A 155 -26.48 12.00 2.86
C PHE A 155 -27.16 10.86 2.10
N GLY A 156 -26.68 9.61 2.20
CA GLY A 156 -27.34 8.43 1.61
C GLY A 156 -28.64 8.02 2.32
N SER A 157 -28.90 8.52 3.54
CA SER A 157 -30.14 8.33 4.30
C SER A 157 -30.53 9.62 5.02
N ASN A 158 -31.84 9.78 5.27
CA ASN A 158 -32.37 10.81 6.17
C ASN A 158 -31.91 10.58 7.61
N GLU A 159 -31.87 9.32 8.04
CA GLU A 159 -31.34 8.86 9.32
C GLU A 159 -30.23 7.83 9.03
N PRO A 160 -28.96 8.25 8.90
CA PRO A 160 -27.83 7.34 8.75
C PRO A 160 -27.48 6.66 10.07
N GLU A 161 -26.78 5.53 9.96
CA GLU A 161 -26.33 4.74 11.10
C GLU A 161 -25.39 5.51 12.05
N GLU A 162 -25.45 5.17 13.35
CA GLU A 162 -24.67 5.86 14.41
C GLU A 162 -23.17 5.88 14.11
N HIS A 163 -22.66 4.77 13.58
CA HIS A 163 -21.24 4.61 13.29
C HIS A 163 -20.82 5.45 12.08
N CYS A 164 -21.68 5.68 11.09
CA CYS A 164 -21.42 6.56 9.95
C CYS A 164 -21.28 8.03 10.39
N ILE A 165 -22.08 8.47 11.38
CA ILE A 165 -21.95 9.79 12.00
C ILE A 165 -20.63 9.92 12.75
N GLU A 166 -20.23 8.91 13.54
CA GLU A 166 -18.95 8.88 14.26
C GLU A 166 -17.75 8.90 13.30
N CYS A 167 -17.85 8.16 12.20
CA CYS A 167 -16.89 8.17 11.09
C CYS A 167 -16.66 9.56 10.49
N VAL A 168 -17.74 10.24 10.09
CA VAL A 168 -17.65 11.59 9.52
C VAL A 168 -17.13 12.60 10.53
N CYS A 169 -17.51 12.49 11.82
CA CYS A 169 -17.00 13.38 12.86
C CYS A 169 -15.48 13.26 13.04
N ILE A 170 -14.96 12.03 13.11
CA ILE A 170 -13.51 11.77 13.25
C ILE A 170 -12.72 12.22 12.01
N LEU A 171 -13.25 11.94 10.81
CA LEU A 171 -12.64 12.33 9.54
C LEU A 171 -12.56 13.87 9.41
N LEU A 172 -13.64 14.58 9.72
CA LEU A 172 -13.67 16.04 9.70
C LEU A 172 -12.80 16.66 10.79
N GLN A 173 -12.71 16.04 11.97
CA GLN A 173 -11.83 16.49 13.04
C GLN A 173 -10.36 16.48 12.59
N ASN A 174 -9.94 15.43 11.87
CA ASN A 174 -8.59 15.33 11.34
C ASN A 174 -8.27 16.38 10.26
N ILE A 175 -9.18 16.60 9.30
CA ILE A 175 -8.87 17.35 8.06
C ILE A 175 -9.34 18.82 8.06
N GLY A 176 -10.28 19.20 8.92
CA GLY A 176 -11.01 20.47 8.84
C GLY A 176 -10.13 21.73 8.88
N SER A 177 -9.15 21.77 9.80
CA SER A 177 -8.11 22.82 9.91
C SER A 177 -7.36 23.07 8.60
N THR A 178 -7.15 22.02 7.80
CA THR A 178 -6.47 22.12 6.50
C THR A 178 -7.44 22.50 5.40
N TRP A 179 -8.67 21.99 5.42
CA TRP A 179 -9.71 22.27 4.42
C TRP A 179 -10.17 23.73 4.45
N ASP A 180 -10.39 24.32 5.63
CA ASP A 180 -10.89 25.70 5.79
C ASP A 180 -9.91 26.78 5.29
N ARG A 181 -8.63 26.41 5.07
CA ARG A 181 -7.62 27.28 4.42
C ARG A 181 -7.93 27.53 2.95
N THR A 182 -8.72 26.65 2.33
CA THR A 182 -9.17 26.77 0.94
C THR A 182 -10.66 27.12 0.89
N GLU A 183 -11.09 27.94 -0.07
CA GLU A 183 -12.51 28.26 -0.25
C GLU A 183 -13.36 27.01 -0.53
N ARG A 184 -12.87 26.13 -1.41
CA ARG A 184 -13.51 24.85 -1.73
C ARG A 184 -13.69 23.95 -0.51
N GLY A 185 -12.63 23.77 0.30
CA GLY A 185 -12.69 22.97 1.52
C GLY A 185 -13.60 23.60 2.56
N ARG A 186 -13.56 24.93 2.72
CA ARG A 186 -14.45 25.69 3.61
C ARG A 186 -15.92 25.54 3.25
N SER A 187 -16.25 25.56 1.96
CA SER A 187 -17.59 25.30 1.45
C SER A 187 -18.05 23.88 1.83
N LEU A 188 -17.24 22.85 1.55
CA LEU A 188 -17.55 21.46 1.93
C LEU A 188 -17.73 21.28 3.45
N CYS A 189 -16.83 21.82 4.27
CA CYS A 189 -16.97 21.78 5.73
C CYS A 189 -18.25 22.49 6.21
N THR A 190 -18.72 23.53 5.53
CA THR A 190 -20.01 24.18 5.84
C THR A 190 -21.19 23.29 5.48
N THR A 191 -21.21 22.66 4.30
CA THR A 191 -22.26 21.71 3.91
C THR A 191 -22.34 20.52 4.88
N PHE A 192 -21.19 19.92 5.22
CA PHE A 192 -21.13 18.75 6.07
C PHE A 192 -21.48 19.05 7.54
N LEU A 193 -21.07 20.20 8.08
CA LEU A 193 -21.51 20.65 9.42
C LEU A 193 -22.95 21.20 9.43
N GLY A 194 -23.50 21.56 8.27
CA GLY A 194 -24.95 21.74 8.07
C GLY A 194 -25.69 20.43 8.34
N ARG A 195 -25.35 19.39 7.58
CA ARG A 195 -25.95 18.06 7.69
C ARG A 195 -25.80 17.45 9.09
N LEU A 196 -24.61 17.54 9.70
CA LEU A 196 -24.43 17.06 11.08
C LEU A 196 -25.30 17.83 12.09
N ARG A 197 -25.55 19.13 11.89
CA ARG A 197 -26.45 19.91 12.75
C ARG A 197 -27.91 19.48 12.62
N GLU A 198 -28.36 19.10 11.42
CA GLU A 198 -29.67 18.46 11.22
C GLU A 198 -29.73 17.13 11.99
N LEU A 199 -28.76 16.24 11.78
CA LEU A 199 -28.72 14.95 12.47
C LEU A 199 -28.69 15.09 14.00
N LYS A 200 -28.02 16.12 14.53
CA LYS A 200 -28.00 16.44 15.97
C LYS A 200 -29.41 16.68 16.56
N SER A 201 -30.40 17.10 15.78
CA SER A 201 -31.78 17.31 16.27
C SER A 201 -32.62 16.03 16.31
N LEU A 202 -32.20 14.97 15.62
CA LEU A 202 -32.90 13.67 15.56
C LEU A 202 -32.63 12.81 16.81
N ASN A 203 -33.20 11.61 16.88
CA ASN A 203 -33.20 10.77 18.10
C ASN A 203 -31.90 9.98 18.37
N TYR A 204 -30.72 10.54 18.06
CA TYR A 204 -29.43 9.90 18.37
C TYR A 204 -29.03 10.00 19.86
N PRO A 205 -28.17 9.09 20.36
CA PRO A 205 -27.61 9.17 21.70
C PRO A 205 -26.85 10.47 21.98
N SER A 206 -26.86 10.89 23.24
CA SER A 206 -26.19 12.13 23.70
C SER A 206 -24.70 12.17 23.35
N ARG A 207 -24.00 11.02 23.32
CA ARG A 207 -22.59 10.94 22.87
C ARG A 207 -22.39 11.52 21.47
N LEU A 208 -23.21 11.12 20.50
CA LEU A 208 -23.12 11.64 19.12
C LEU A 208 -23.49 13.12 19.08
N LYS A 209 -24.53 13.52 19.81
CA LYS A 209 -24.96 14.93 19.90
C LYS A 209 -23.91 15.85 20.50
N PHE A 210 -23.14 15.39 21.49
CA PHE A 210 -21.99 16.11 22.03
C PHE A 210 -20.82 16.14 21.04
N MET A 211 -20.45 15.02 20.44
CA MET A 211 -19.34 14.96 19.46
C MET A 211 -19.58 15.86 18.23
N ILE A 212 -20.82 15.90 17.72
CA ILE A 212 -21.21 16.85 16.65
C ILE A 212 -21.07 18.30 17.15
N GLN A 213 -21.50 18.60 18.37
CA GLN A 213 -21.42 19.94 18.93
C GLN A 213 -19.96 20.38 19.13
N ASP A 214 -19.12 19.53 19.71
CA ASP A 214 -17.69 19.80 19.88
C ASP A 214 -16.99 20.03 18.55
N LEU A 215 -17.33 19.30 17.48
CA LEU A 215 -16.80 19.54 16.13
C LEU A 215 -17.24 20.89 15.54
N ILE A 216 -18.51 21.27 15.71
CA ILE A 216 -19.05 22.58 15.30
C ILE A 216 -18.34 23.71 16.07
N ASP A 217 -18.19 23.55 17.39
CA ASP A 217 -17.57 24.54 18.26
C ASP A 217 -16.05 24.63 18.05
N ASN A 218 -15.38 23.51 17.75
CA ASN A 218 -13.98 23.48 17.37
C ASN A 218 -13.75 24.33 16.11
N ARG A 219 -14.59 24.19 15.08
CA ARG A 219 -14.53 25.05 13.88
C ARG A 219 -14.80 26.52 14.22
N ALA A 220 -15.80 26.81 15.06
CA ALA A 220 -16.09 28.17 15.51
C ALA A 220 -14.91 28.83 16.26
N ARG A 221 -14.11 28.04 16.98
CA ARG A 221 -12.84 28.45 17.61
C ARG A 221 -11.63 28.50 16.66
N GLY A 222 -11.82 28.31 15.34
CA GLY A 222 -10.73 28.27 14.36
C GLY A 222 -9.93 26.97 14.41
N TRP A 223 -10.62 25.84 14.58
CA TRP A 223 -10.08 24.48 14.77
C TRP A 223 -9.18 24.34 16.00
N LYS A 224 -9.73 24.75 17.15
CA LYS A 224 -9.09 24.62 18.47
C LYS A 224 -9.99 23.98 19.51
N ASP A 225 -9.40 23.24 20.44
CA ASP A 225 -10.08 22.67 21.61
C ASP A 225 -10.50 23.76 22.62
N ARG A 226 -11.00 23.34 23.78
CA ARG A 226 -11.44 24.24 24.87
C ARG A 226 -10.26 24.84 25.65
N GLN A 227 -9.04 24.39 25.38
CA GLN A 227 -7.77 24.81 25.99
C GLN A 227 -6.94 25.71 25.04
N GLY A 228 -7.35 25.84 23.78
CA GLY A 228 -6.70 26.65 22.75
C GLY A 228 -5.70 25.90 21.86
N ASN A 229 -5.51 24.59 22.05
CA ASN A 229 -4.61 23.78 21.21
C ASN A 229 -5.26 23.52 19.83
N PRO A 230 -4.47 23.38 18.75
CA PRO A 230 -4.96 22.84 17.49
C PRO A 230 -5.54 21.43 17.66
N VAL A 231 -6.67 21.16 17.02
CA VAL A 231 -7.34 19.84 17.02
C VAL A 231 -7.26 19.13 15.67
N ASP A 232 -6.23 19.41 14.88
CA ASP A 232 -6.01 18.73 13.60
C ASP A 232 -5.37 17.34 13.75
N GLY A 233 -5.57 16.52 12.71
CA GLY A 233 -5.02 15.17 12.59
C GLY A 233 -3.51 15.13 12.31
N ARG A 234 -2.77 16.11 12.82
CA ARG A 234 -1.30 16.14 12.89
C ARG A 234 -0.92 16.21 14.37
N SER A 235 -0.90 15.05 15.01
CA SER A 235 -0.97 14.98 16.47
C SER A 235 0.35 15.38 17.12
N ASN A 236 0.37 16.60 17.68
CA ASN A 236 1.42 17.07 18.59
C ASN A 236 1.64 16.12 19.79
N ASN A 237 0.70 15.20 20.06
CA ASN A 237 0.77 14.22 21.14
C ASN A 237 1.27 12.83 20.69
N ALA A 238 1.26 12.50 19.39
CA ALA A 238 1.92 11.29 18.88
C ALA A 238 3.46 11.41 18.93
N LEU A 239 3.98 12.65 18.86
CA LEU A 239 5.41 12.97 18.96
C LEU A 239 5.87 13.39 20.36
N LYS A 240 4.96 13.54 21.34
CA LYS A 240 5.29 13.91 22.73
C LYS A 240 5.30 12.72 23.69
N VAL A 241 6.19 11.76 23.43
CA VAL A 241 6.59 10.75 24.42
C VAL A 241 7.99 11.09 24.97
N THR A 242 7.97 11.87 26.05
CA THR A 242 9.03 12.05 27.05
C THR A 242 10.34 12.73 26.62
N ILE A 243 10.58 13.86 27.28
CA ILE A 243 11.80 14.69 27.26
C ILE A 243 13.06 13.88 27.57
N GLN A 244 14.10 13.99 26.72
CA GLN A 244 15.48 14.19 27.21
C GLN A 244 16.36 14.71 26.05
N GLY A 245 16.64 16.02 26.04
CA GLY A 245 17.19 16.79 24.91
C GLY A 245 18.58 16.44 24.36
N ARG A 246 19.14 15.26 24.68
CA ARG A 246 20.22 14.61 23.91
C ARG A 246 19.68 13.54 22.96
N LYS A 247 18.76 12.69 23.44
CA LYS A 247 18.15 11.63 22.64
C LYS A 247 17.37 12.19 21.45
N ASP A 248 16.75 13.36 21.61
CA ASP A 248 15.99 14.01 20.55
C ASP A 248 16.88 14.47 19.39
N SER A 249 18.12 14.90 19.68
CA SER A 249 19.12 15.20 18.63
C SER A 249 19.60 13.93 17.92
N GLU A 250 19.80 12.82 18.65
CA GLU A 250 20.19 11.53 18.05
C GLU A 250 19.06 10.89 17.23
N ARG A 251 17.79 11.03 17.68
CA ARG A 251 16.58 10.64 16.95
C ARG A 251 16.46 11.44 15.66
N GLN A 252 16.54 12.78 15.75
CA GLN A 252 16.46 13.68 14.61
C GLN A 252 17.58 13.43 13.59
N ALA A 253 18.82 13.24 14.04
CA ALA A 253 19.93 12.91 13.16
C ALA A 253 19.73 11.57 12.41
N LYS A 254 19.16 10.55 13.06
CA LYS A 254 18.81 9.27 12.41
C LYS A 254 17.67 9.40 11.39
N ILE A 255 16.68 10.25 11.68
CA ILE A 255 15.61 10.59 10.74
C ILE A 255 16.19 11.28 9.51
N GLU A 256 17.01 12.33 9.70
CA GLU A 256 17.67 13.05 8.60
C GLU A 256 18.65 12.17 7.81
N GLU A 257 19.38 11.26 8.47
CA GLU A 257 20.26 10.30 7.78
C GLU A 257 19.45 9.35 6.90
N ALA A 258 18.29 8.89 7.37
CA ALA A 258 17.39 8.04 6.61
C ALA A 258 16.63 8.81 5.50
N GLU A 259 16.31 10.08 5.70
CA GLU A 259 15.77 10.97 4.64
C GLU A 259 16.81 11.20 3.54
N ARG A 260 18.06 11.52 3.89
CA ARG A 260 19.16 11.66 2.90
C ARG A 260 19.37 10.37 2.10
N LYS A 261 19.30 9.19 2.74
CA LYS A 261 19.36 7.88 2.05
C LYS A 261 18.16 7.66 1.13
N MET A 262 16.96 8.10 1.51
CA MET A 262 15.78 8.05 0.63
C MET A 262 15.92 8.96 -0.58
N ASP A 263 16.43 10.19 -0.42
CA ASP A 263 16.66 11.12 -1.53
C ASP A 263 17.80 10.62 -2.45
N GLU A 264 18.89 10.09 -1.90
CA GLU A 264 19.94 9.42 -2.68
C GLU A 264 19.41 8.21 -3.46
N LEU A 265 18.53 7.41 -2.86
CA LEU A 265 17.92 6.25 -3.52
C LEU A 265 16.94 6.68 -4.62
N ALA A 266 16.22 7.78 -4.41
CA ALA A 266 15.36 8.40 -5.43
C ALA A 266 16.17 8.83 -6.66
N ILE A 267 17.29 9.54 -6.44
CA ILE A 267 18.20 9.98 -7.49
C ILE A 267 18.78 8.77 -8.23
N LYS A 268 19.35 7.79 -7.52
CA LYS A 268 19.95 6.58 -8.12
C LYS A 268 18.95 5.73 -8.90
N LYS A 269 17.69 5.65 -8.46
CA LYS A 269 16.62 4.97 -9.22
C LYS A 269 16.19 5.76 -10.46
N ARG A 270 16.14 7.09 -10.37
CA ARG A 270 15.84 7.97 -11.51
C ARG A 270 16.93 7.92 -12.58
N GLU A 271 18.20 8.05 -12.21
CA GLU A 271 19.35 7.95 -13.12
C GLU A 271 19.36 6.62 -13.89
N ARG A 272 19.05 5.51 -13.21
CA ARG A 272 18.88 4.19 -13.85
C ARG A 272 17.74 4.16 -14.85
N LYS A 273 16.58 4.75 -14.52
CA LYS A 273 15.43 4.83 -15.44
C LYS A 273 15.75 5.65 -16.68
N GLU A 274 16.36 6.82 -16.50
CA GLU A 274 16.76 7.71 -17.62
C GLU A 274 17.83 7.04 -18.52
N ALA A 275 18.77 6.29 -17.95
CA ALA A 275 19.72 5.48 -18.72
C ALA A 275 19.04 4.36 -19.52
N GLN A 276 18.12 3.60 -18.89
CA GLN A 276 17.38 2.51 -19.53
C GLN A 276 16.44 3.02 -20.64
N GLU A 277 15.80 4.17 -20.44
CA GLU A 277 15.02 4.86 -21.47
C GLU A 277 15.90 5.31 -22.65
N SER A 278 17.12 5.78 -22.38
CA SER A 278 18.09 6.14 -23.43
C SER A 278 18.57 4.93 -24.22
N GLU A 279 18.82 3.77 -23.59
CA GLU A 279 19.16 2.52 -24.29
C GLU A 279 18.01 2.08 -25.23
N VAL A 280 16.77 2.11 -24.74
CA VAL A 280 15.57 1.78 -25.54
C VAL A 280 15.38 2.77 -26.70
N LEU A 281 15.68 4.06 -26.48
CA LEU A 281 15.60 5.08 -27.53
C LEU A 281 16.68 4.90 -28.62
N GLU A 282 17.92 4.57 -28.25
CA GLU A 282 18.97 4.26 -29.24
C GLU A 282 18.68 2.96 -29.99
N ALA A 283 18.20 1.91 -29.31
CA ALA A 283 17.74 0.68 -29.96
C ALA A 283 16.61 0.95 -30.97
N ARG A 284 15.69 1.88 -30.66
CA ARG A 284 14.63 2.33 -31.57
C ARG A 284 15.16 3.16 -32.74
N LYS A 285 16.11 4.07 -32.52
CA LYS A 285 16.79 4.79 -33.62
C LYS A 285 17.52 3.81 -34.54
N MET A 286 18.09 2.75 -34.00
CA MET A 286 18.77 1.72 -34.79
C MET A 286 17.79 0.95 -35.69
N THR A 287 16.62 0.54 -35.18
CA THR A 287 15.59 -0.11 -36.03
C THR A 287 14.99 0.84 -37.06
N GLU A 288 14.68 2.09 -36.71
CA GLU A 288 14.18 3.09 -37.66
C GLU A 288 15.22 3.39 -38.77
N ASN A 289 16.52 3.41 -38.45
CA ASN A 289 17.58 3.53 -39.46
C ASN A 289 17.73 2.30 -40.37
N LEU A 290 17.55 1.08 -39.83
CA LEU A 290 17.57 -0.16 -40.64
C LEU A 290 16.40 -0.21 -41.62
N VAL A 291 15.19 0.17 -41.17
CA VAL A 291 14.00 0.27 -42.03
C VAL A 291 14.20 1.33 -43.12
N ASN A 292 14.68 2.53 -42.77
CA ASN A 292 14.89 3.63 -43.72
C ASN A 292 16.02 3.37 -44.73
N ARG A 293 16.93 2.41 -44.46
CA ARG A 293 17.98 2.01 -45.41
C ARG A 293 17.50 1.01 -46.47
N GLY A 294 16.27 0.51 -46.38
CA GLY A 294 15.71 -0.43 -47.35
C GLY A 294 16.39 -1.79 -47.29
N ALA A 295 16.28 -2.49 -46.17
CA ALA A 295 16.66 -3.90 -46.09
C ALA A 295 15.83 -4.73 -47.10
N GLU A 296 16.47 -5.20 -48.17
CA GLU A 296 15.79 -5.79 -49.33
C GLU A 296 15.21 -7.19 -49.06
N ASP A 297 15.60 -7.85 -47.95
CA ASP A 297 15.01 -9.10 -47.47
C ASP A 297 14.17 -8.90 -46.19
N PRO A 298 12.84 -9.11 -46.25
CA PRO A 298 11.97 -9.11 -45.07
C PRO A 298 12.35 -10.12 -43.97
N LEU A 299 13.03 -11.23 -44.29
CA LEU A 299 13.47 -12.20 -43.29
C LEU A 299 14.62 -11.66 -42.43
N GLU A 300 15.57 -10.94 -43.03
CA GLU A 300 16.74 -10.41 -42.30
C GLU A 300 16.29 -9.30 -41.33
N ALA A 301 15.44 -8.39 -41.80
CA ALA A 301 14.80 -7.39 -40.94
C ALA A 301 13.93 -8.02 -39.82
N LEU A 302 13.26 -9.15 -40.08
CA LEU A 302 12.51 -9.90 -39.06
C LEU A 302 13.42 -10.65 -38.07
N LEU A 303 14.60 -11.11 -38.49
CA LEU A 303 15.59 -11.74 -37.62
C LEU A 303 16.21 -10.70 -36.69
N ASP A 304 16.64 -9.55 -37.21
CA ASP A 304 17.16 -8.44 -36.41
C ASP A 304 16.08 -7.86 -35.48
N MET A 305 14.84 -7.66 -35.94
CA MET A 305 13.73 -7.25 -35.07
C MET A 305 13.40 -8.28 -33.98
N ARG A 306 13.65 -9.58 -34.21
CA ARG A 306 13.56 -10.62 -33.17
C ARG A 306 14.77 -10.62 -32.24
N LEU A 307 15.97 -10.32 -32.73
CA LEU A 307 17.20 -10.17 -31.94
C LEU A 307 17.14 -8.93 -31.04
N LEU A 308 16.75 -7.77 -31.58
CA LEU A 308 16.48 -6.55 -30.81
C LEU A 308 15.32 -6.73 -29.82
N ARG A 309 14.21 -7.36 -30.21
CA ARG A 309 13.14 -7.67 -29.24
C ARG A 309 13.61 -8.63 -28.16
N LYS A 310 14.47 -9.60 -28.48
CA LYS A 310 15.15 -10.45 -27.47
C LYS A 310 16.12 -9.66 -26.60
N MET A 311 16.93 -8.77 -27.14
CA MET A 311 17.90 -7.97 -26.37
C MET A 311 17.20 -6.97 -25.45
N VAL A 312 16.16 -6.28 -25.92
CA VAL A 312 15.34 -5.38 -25.09
C VAL A 312 14.62 -6.18 -24.00
N LEU A 313 14.00 -7.33 -24.32
CA LEU A 313 13.43 -8.20 -23.29
C LEU A 313 14.49 -8.78 -22.34
N HIS A 314 15.71 -9.07 -22.81
CA HIS A 314 16.78 -9.60 -21.99
C HIS A 314 17.38 -8.53 -21.07
N ASN A 315 17.60 -7.29 -21.50
CA ASN A 315 17.95 -6.18 -20.58
C ASN A 315 16.80 -5.84 -19.63
N TRP A 316 15.54 -6.00 -20.05
CA TRP A 316 14.37 -5.78 -19.19
C TRP A 316 14.21 -6.83 -18.10
N TYR A 317 14.38 -8.12 -18.43
CA TYR A 317 14.22 -9.24 -17.49
C TYR A 317 15.52 -9.66 -16.77
N SER A 318 16.70 -9.40 -17.33
CA SER A 318 17.99 -9.61 -16.65
C SER A 318 18.44 -8.36 -15.90
N GLN A 319 17.63 -7.93 -14.94
CA GLN A 319 18.16 -7.18 -13.80
C GLN A 319 19.28 -8.04 -13.16
N PRO A 320 20.45 -7.47 -12.84
CA PRO A 320 21.50 -8.21 -12.13
C PRO A 320 21.04 -8.39 -10.68
N SER A 321 20.58 -9.59 -10.34
CA SER A 321 20.20 -9.91 -8.95
C SER A 321 21.42 -9.76 -8.05
N THR A 322 21.39 -8.75 -7.17
CA THR A 322 22.49 -8.47 -6.25
C THR A 322 22.41 -9.40 -5.04
N ASP A 323 22.67 -10.69 -5.26
CA ASP A 323 22.92 -11.63 -4.16
C ASP A 323 24.17 -11.18 -3.39
N LYS A 324 24.16 -11.40 -2.07
CA LYS A 324 25.09 -10.74 -1.14
C LYS A 324 26.43 -11.48 -0.98
N THR A 325 26.74 -12.36 -1.93
CA THR A 325 27.96 -13.17 -2.01
C THR A 325 28.71 -12.85 -3.30
N GLY A 326 29.79 -12.07 -3.18
CA GLY A 326 30.53 -11.54 -4.34
C GLY A 326 31.36 -12.58 -5.11
N GLN A 327 30.71 -13.46 -5.85
CA GLN A 327 31.33 -14.36 -6.83
C GLN A 327 30.66 -14.18 -8.19
N LYS A 328 31.44 -13.78 -9.21
CA LYS A 328 30.96 -13.69 -10.59
C LYS A 328 30.74 -15.10 -11.14
N ALA A 329 29.52 -15.42 -11.55
CA ALA A 329 29.30 -16.56 -12.42
C ALA A 329 29.99 -16.31 -13.76
N HIS A 330 30.86 -17.22 -14.19
CA HIS A 330 31.49 -17.17 -15.51
C HIS A 330 30.53 -17.68 -16.58
N GLU A 331 30.49 -17.01 -17.74
CA GLU A 331 29.82 -17.52 -18.92
C GLU A 331 30.46 -18.83 -19.40
N PHE A 332 29.62 -19.76 -19.87
CA PHE A 332 30.06 -20.92 -20.65
C PHE A 332 29.14 -21.08 -21.86
N ALA A 333 29.46 -20.40 -22.96
CA ALA A 333 28.79 -20.53 -24.24
C ALA A 333 29.62 -21.42 -25.17
N ALA A 334 29.14 -22.64 -25.48
CA ALA A 334 29.83 -23.56 -26.37
C ALA A 334 28.88 -24.59 -27.03
N GLY A 335 29.16 -24.93 -28.29
CA GLY A 335 28.75 -26.21 -28.90
C GLY A 335 27.50 -26.19 -29.78
N GLY A 336 27.67 -25.92 -31.07
CA GLY A 336 26.63 -26.11 -32.09
C GLY A 336 26.26 -27.58 -32.35
N ALA A 337 25.15 -27.80 -33.05
CA ALA A 337 24.51 -29.11 -33.20
C ALA A 337 25.23 -30.09 -34.17
N LYS A 338 25.06 -31.39 -33.88
CA LYS A 338 25.01 -32.49 -34.86
C LYS A 338 23.89 -33.46 -34.45
N GLY A 339 23.33 -34.20 -35.40
CA GLY A 339 22.26 -35.17 -35.15
C GLY A 339 22.42 -36.44 -35.97
N VAL A 340 21.28 -37.07 -36.33
CA VAL A 340 21.10 -38.30 -37.15
C VAL A 340 21.15 -39.63 -36.39
N LEU A 341 19.95 -40.23 -36.28
CA LEU A 341 19.57 -41.65 -36.38
C LEU A 341 20.59 -42.77 -36.05
N THR A 342 20.18 -43.68 -35.16
CA THR A 342 20.07 -45.13 -35.47
C THR A 342 19.19 -45.84 -34.42
N ALA A 343 18.88 -47.13 -34.59
CA ALA A 343 17.84 -47.85 -33.83
C ALA A 343 18.32 -49.16 -33.17
N ASN A 344 17.51 -49.67 -32.24
CA ASN A 344 17.44 -51.06 -31.73
C ASN A 344 18.74 -51.78 -31.33
N ARG A 345 18.89 -52.11 -30.03
CA ARG A 345 18.78 -53.52 -29.56
C ARG A 345 18.72 -53.69 -28.03
N SER A 346 18.28 -54.89 -27.67
CA SER A 346 18.11 -55.51 -26.35
C SER A 346 19.40 -56.06 -25.72
N GLY A 347 19.36 -56.32 -24.41
CA GLY A 347 20.38 -57.01 -23.59
C GLY A 347 20.64 -56.22 -22.29
N ASP A 348 20.10 -56.62 -21.13
CA ASP A 348 20.51 -57.74 -20.25
C ASP A 348 21.87 -57.51 -19.54
N GLY A 349 21.88 -57.62 -18.20
CA GLY A 349 23.07 -57.45 -17.35
C GLY A 349 22.73 -57.10 -15.89
N ASP A 350 22.64 -58.11 -15.02
CA ASP A 350 22.21 -57.99 -13.62
C ASP A 350 23.22 -57.35 -12.65
N ARG A 351 22.68 -56.70 -11.60
CA ARG A 351 22.87 -57.02 -10.16
C ARG A 351 22.04 -56.07 -9.29
N GLU A 352 21.16 -56.58 -8.42
CA GLU A 352 21.41 -57.04 -7.03
C GLU A 352 21.93 -55.92 -6.10
N LEU A 353 21.41 -55.70 -4.88
CA LEU A 353 20.45 -56.47 -4.06
C LEU A 353 19.79 -55.59 -2.96
N CYS A 354 19.04 -56.21 -2.04
CA CYS A 354 18.59 -55.66 -0.73
C CYS A 354 17.44 -54.62 -0.68
N ARG A 355 16.23 -55.12 -0.91
CA ARG A 355 15.08 -54.96 0.02
C ARG A 355 14.90 -56.30 0.78
N PRO A 356 14.02 -56.46 1.79
CA PRO A 356 12.87 -55.64 2.21
C PRO A 356 13.12 -55.02 3.61
N GLU A 357 12.21 -54.76 4.57
CA GLU A 357 10.83 -55.17 4.88
C GLU A 357 10.04 -54.05 5.60
N SER A 358 8.73 -54.23 5.68
CA SER A 358 7.74 -53.58 6.53
C SER A 358 7.81 -54.11 8.00
N SER A 359 7.19 -53.54 9.04
CA SER A 359 5.77 -53.15 9.13
C SER A 359 5.41 -52.33 10.39
N VAL A 360 4.38 -51.49 10.23
CA VAL A 360 3.13 -51.33 11.05
C VAL A 360 3.16 -51.68 12.56
N VAL A 361 2.71 -50.76 13.43
CA VAL A 361 1.71 -51.00 14.52
C VAL A 361 1.32 -49.68 15.24
N SER A 362 0.09 -49.63 15.78
CA SER A 362 -0.50 -48.59 16.67
C SER A 362 -1.55 -49.29 17.56
N PRO A 363 -2.26 -48.64 18.53
CA PRO A 363 -2.06 -47.35 19.22
C PRO A 363 -2.23 -47.42 20.78
N SER A 364 -2.20 -46.27 21.46
CA SER A 364 -2.88 -46.00 22.77
C SER A 364 -2.37 -46.74 24.04
N PRO A 365 -2.86 -46.43 25.28
CA PRO A 365 -3.76 -45.36 25.73
C PRO A 365 -3.24 -44.49 26.92
N SER A 366 -4.01 -43.43 27.23
CA SER A 366 -4.29 -42.83 28.57
C SER A 366 -3.17 -42.54 29.59
N HIS A 367 -3.18 -41.30 30.10
CA HIS A 367 -3.45 -41.11 31.53
C HIS A 367 -4.29 -39.86 31.82
#